data_AF-A0A2S0KUL7-F1
#
_entry.id   AF-A0A2S0KUL7-F1
#
_cell.length_a   1.000
_cell.length_b   1.000
_cell.length_c   1.000
_cell.angle_alpha   90.00
_cell.angle_beta   90.00
_cell.angle_gamma   90.00
#
_symmetry.space_group_name_H-M   'P 1'
#
loop_
_entity.id
_entity.type
_entity.pdbx_description
1 polymer ?
#
loop_
_entity_poly.entity_id
_entity_poly.type
_entity_poly.pdbx_seq_one_letter_code
_entity_poly.pdbx_strand_id
1 'polypeptide(L)'
;MYSIIIAVAAALLTGFATGRDLGTAWGIVCGVAAFLIAQLIIMLVLRKKLNKLQLGMQQTMQAAQVRIQRQVQNFQQRPVGSPKLMQQKLEAMQNDALHETLRLTAAFDPYYRWNWMLARQINTMKMQLYFQLRDFARTDQLLPKCLLMDARSIAIKLVRMYRNEDPKLDSFYRKKCRRAKGEDGAFLACVYAWIKLRQDDPAKAIAALVEAKKNSDNPALIANYENLANNRPKHFSNAAFGDNWYALYLEEPKVRPQKVQQRMY
;
A
#
# COMPACT_ATOMS: atom_id res chain seq x y z
N MET A 1 -11.50 12.93 16.10
CA MET A 1 -11.90 14.28 16.54
C MET A 1 -12.42 14.31 17.98
N TYR A 2 -13.03 13.24 18.51
CA TYR A 2 -13.41 13.19 19.93
C TYR A 2 -12.24 13.37 20.91
N SER A 3 -11.02 12.92 20.55
CA SER A 3 -9.82 13.13 21.36
C SER A 3 -9.52 14.61 21.60
N ILE A 4 -9.57 15.42 20.53
CA ILE A 4 -9.29 16.87 20.60
C ILE A 4 -10.40 17.58 21.39
N ILE A 5 -11.66 17.22 21.18
CA ILE A 5 -12.80 17.82 21.89
C ILE A 5 -12.69 17.57 23.40
N ILE A 6 -12.38 16.34 23.81
CA ILE A 6 -12.22 15.97 25.23
C ILE A 6 -10.99 16.66 25.82
N ALA A 7 -9.87 16.72 25.09
CA ALA A 7 -8.67 17.39 25.56
C ALA A 7 -8.88 18.91 25.73
N VAL A 8 -9.60 19.57 24.82
CA VAL A 8 -9.96 20.99 24.94
C VAL A 8 -10.91 21.22 26.11
N ALA A 9 -11.91 20.37 26.32
CA ALA A 9 -12.80 20.47 27.48
C ALA A 9 -12.03 20.33 28.80
N ALA A 10 -11.11 19.36 28.89
CA ALA A 10 -10.23 19.19 30.05
C ALA A 10 -9.32 20.41 30.28
N ALA A 11 -8.79 21.00 29.21
CA ALA A 11 -7.96 22.21 29.28
C ALA A 11 -8.74 23.41 29.82
N LEU A 12 -9.96 23.63 29.32
CA LEU A 12 -10.82 24.74 29.72
C LEU A 12 -11.29 24.59 31.17
N LEU A 13 -11.72 23.39 31.59
CA LEU A 13 -12.14 23.13 32.97
C LEU A 13 -10.98 23.33 33.95
N THR A 14 -9.79 22.80 33.62
CA THR A 14 -8.63 22.90 34.50
C THR A 14 -8.11 24.33 34.55
N GLY A 15 -8.03 25.01 33.41
CA GLY A 15 -7.55 26.40 33.34
C GLY A 15 -8.50 27.41 33.99
N PHE A 16 -9.82 27.18 33.92
CA PHE A 16 -10.80 28.04 34.62
C PHE A 16 -10.75 27.82 36.13
N ALA A 17 -10.60 26.57 36.58
CA ALA A 17 -10.48 26.26 38.00
C ALA A 17 -9.20 26.83 38.61
N THR A 18 -8.04 26.60 38.00
CA THR A 18 -6.76 27.09 38.53
C THR A 18 -6.54 28.58 38.29
N GLY A 19 -7.13 29.16 37.24
CA GLY A 19 -7.07 30.60 36.99
C GLY A 19 -7.82 31.43 38.05
N ARG A 20 -8.82 30.85 38.73
CA ARG A 20 -9.55 31.49 39.82
C ARG A 20 -8.68 31.66 41.08
N ASP A 21 -7.82 30.68 41.37
CA ASP A 21 -7.07 30.61 42.64
C ASP A 21 -5.60 31.07 42.50
N LEU A 22 -4.95 30.83 41.35
CA LEU A 22 -3.50 31.02 41.15
C LEU A 22 -3.16 32.15 40.15
N GLY A 23 -4.18 32.84 39.63
CA GLY A 23 -4.04 33.90 38.63
C GLY A 23 -4.03 33.41 37.18
N THR A 24 -4.30 34.32 36.25
CA THR A 24 -4.53 34.03 34.83
C THR A 24 -3.36 33.34 34.13
N ALA A 25 -2.12 33.70 34.46
CA ALA A 25 -0.93 33.09 33.86
C ALA A 25 -0.76 31.61 34.25
N TRP A 26 -0.96 31.27 35.52
CA TRP A 26 -0.90 29.88 36.00
C TRP A 26 -2.11 29.06 35.54
N GLY A 27 -3.29 29.68 35.40
CA GLY A 27 -4.46 29.08 34.77
C GLY A 27 -4.17 28.58 33.35
N ILE A 28 -3.51 29.40 32.53
CA ILE A 28 -3.14 29.04 31.16
C ILE A 28 -2.12 27.87 31.14
N VAL A 29 -1.08 27.94 31.97
CA VAL A 29 -0.06 26.88 32.04
C VAL A 29 -0.67 25.53 32.46
N CYS A 30 -1.49 25.53 33.51
CA CYS A 30 -2.19 24.31 33.97
C CYS A 30 -3.18 23.78 32.94
N GLY A 31 -3.90 24.66 32.23
CA GLY A 31 -4.80 24.28 31.14
C GLY A 31 -4.07 23.60 29.98
N VAL A 32 -2.92 24.13 29.56
CA VAL A 32 -2.08 23.51 28.52
C VAL A 32 -1.48 22.19 29.00
N ALA A 33 -1.03 22.10 30.26
CA ALA A 33 -0.54 20.85 30.83
C ALA A 33 -1.64 19.77 30.87
N ALA A 34 -2.85 20.13 31.31
CA ALA A 34 -4.01 19.24 31.33
C ALA A 34 -4.42 18.78 29.93
N PHE A 35 -4.38 19.68 28.94
CA PHE A 35 -4.59 19.35 27.53
C PHE A 35 -3.61 18.26 27.06
N LEU A 36 -2.30 18.45 27.31
CA LEU A 36 -1.27 17.53 26.87
C LEU A 36 -1.39 16.17 27.57
N ILE A 37 -1.65 16.16 28.88
CA ILE A 37 -1.84 14.93 29.66
C ILE A 37 -3.07 14.15 29.16
N ALA A 38 -4.21 14.83 28.98
CA ALA A 38 -5.43 14.21 28.48
C ALA A 38 -5.23 13.63 27.07
N GLN A 39 -4.56 14.39 26.19
CA GLN A 39 -4.25 13.95 24.83
C GLN A 39 -3.32 12.72 24.83
N LEU A 40 -2.30 12.70 25.69
CA LEU A 40 -1.38 11.59 25.82
C LEU A 40 -2.08 10.32 26.32
N ILE A 41 -2.93 10.43 27.34
CA ILE A 41 -3.71 9.31 27.88
C ILE A 41 -4.63 8.73 26.79
N ILE A 42 -5.40 9.59 26.10
CA ILE A 42 -6.30 9.14 25.02
C ILE A 42 -5.51 8.46 23.90
N MET A 43 -4.34 9.00 23.54
CA MET A 43 -3.47 8.42 22.52
C MET A 43 -2.95 7.03 22.93
N LEU A 44 -2.50 6.85 24.17
CA LEU A 44 -2.01 5.55 24.67
C LEU A 44 -3.13 4.50 24.70
N VAL A 45 -4.32 4.86 25.15
CA VAL A 45 -5.48 3.95 25.21
C VAL A 45 -5.90 3.54 23.79
N LEU A 46 -6.02 4.49 22.86
CA LEU A 46 -6.33 4.21 21.46
C LEU A 46 -5.25 3.32 20.84
N ARG A 47 -3.98 3.65 21.04
CA ARG A 47 -2.85 2.87 20.51
C ARG A 47 -2.91 1.42 20.99
N LYS A 48 -3.17 1.17 22.29
CA LYS A 48 -3.26 -0.19 22.83
C LYS A 48 -4.40 -0.98 22.19
N LYS A 49 -5.58 -0.37 22.03
CA LYS A 49 -6.75 -1.03 21.40
C LYS A 49 -6.52 -1.29 19.90
N LEU A 50 -6.01 -0.30 19.17
CA LEU A 50 -5.72 -0.42 17.75
C LEU A 50 -4.62 -1.44 17.47
N ASN A 51 -3.55 -1.45 18.29
CA ASN A 51 -2.48 -2.44 18.17
C ASN A 51 -3.02 -3.86 18.41
N LYS A 52 -3.95 -4.05 19.35
CA LYS A 52 -4.59 -5.36 19.57
C LYS A 52 -5.36 -5.83 18.33
N LEU A 53 -6.14 -4.95 17.71
CA LEU A 53 -6.87 -5.27 16.47
C LEU A 53 -5.92 -5.54 15.30
N GLN A 54 -4.89 -4.71 15.16
CA GLN A 54 -3.87 -4.86 14.13
C GLN A 54 -3.10 -6.17 14.28
N LEU A 55 -2.73 -6.55 15.51
CA LEU A 55 -2.06 -7.81 15.79
C LEU A 55 -2.96 -9.00 15.46
N GLY A 56 -4.24 -8.96 15.85
CA GLY A 56 -5.19 -10.03 15.50
C GLY A 56 -5.32 -10.21 13.99
N MET A 57 -5.42 -9.10 13.24
CA MET A 57 -5.45 -9.14 11.79
C MET A 57 -4.15 -9.68 11.17
N GLN A 58 -2.99 -9.27 11.70
CA GLN A 58 -1.69 -9.81 11.27
C GLN A 58 -1.58 -11.32 11.54
N GLN A 59 -2.06 -11.79 12.70
CA GLN A 59 -2.08 -13.21 13.05
C GLN A 59 -2.98 -14.02 12.11
N THR A 60 -4.18 -13.54 11.80
CA THR A 60 -5.06 -14.21 10.83
C THR A 60 -4.40 -14.29 9.46
N MET A 61 -3.80 -13.20 8.99
CA MET A 61 -3.11 -13.17 7.70
C MET A 61 -1.88 -14.10 7.67
N GLN A 62 -1.09 -14.13 8.74
CA GLN A 62 0.03 -15.06 8.89
C GLN A 62 -0.43 -16.52 8.93
N ALA A 63 -1.50 -16.82 9.67
CA ALA A 63 -2.08 -18.15 9.70
C ALA A 63 -2.55 -18.59 8.32
N ALA A 64 -3.16 -17.68 7.54
CA ALA A 64 -3.52 -17.94 6.15
C ALA A 64 -2.29 -18.19 5.26
N GLN A 65 -1.23 -17.38 5.38
CA GLN A 65 0.02 -17.57 4.65
C GLN A 65 0.67 -18.93 4.97
N VAL A 66 0.71 -19.32 6.26
CA VAL A 66 1.23 -20.62 6.68
C VAL A 66 0.39 -21.76 6.11
N ARG A 67 -0.93 -21.64 6.08
CA ARG A 67 -1.81 -22.65 5.44
C ARG A 67 -1.52 -22.78 3.95
N ILE A 68 -1.37 -21.66 3.23
CA ILE A 68 -1.00 -21.65 1.81
C ILE A 68 0.38 -22.27 1.60
N GLN A 69 1.39 -21.90 2.39
CA GLN A 69 2.74 -22.44 2.29
C GLN A 69 2.80 -23.94 2.56
N ARG A 70 2.11 -24.42 3.61
CA ARG A 70 1.99 -25.87 3.90
C ARG A 70 1.35 -26.61 2.74
N GLN A 71 0.30 -26.03 2.16
CA GLN A 71 -0.35 -26.63 1.01
C GLN A 71 0.60 -26.69 -0.19
N VAL A 72 1.34 -25.61 -0.49
CA VAL A 72 2.37 -25.58 -1.54
C VAL A 72 3.47 -26.63 -1.28
N GLN A 73 3.95 -26.76 -0.05
CA GLN A 73 4.99 -27.73 0.32
C GLN A 73 4.49 -29.17 0.19
N ASN A 74 3.28 -29.46 0.67
CA ASN A 74 2.65 -30.77 0.50
C ASN A 74 2.54 -31.15 -0.99
N PHE A 75 2.27 -30.17 -1.86
CA PHE A 75 2.25 -30.39 -3.30
C PHE A 75 3.63 -30.61 -3.91
N GLN A 76 4.68 -29.90 -3.44
CA GLN A 76 6.05 -30.17 -3.88
C GLN A 76 6.50 -31.59 -3.53
N GLN A 77 6.07 -32.10 -2.37
CA GLN A 77 6.39 -33.46 -1.93
C GLN A 77 5.54 -34.54 -2.60
N ARG A 78 4.29 -34.22 -2.97
CA ARG A 78 3.36 -35.14 -3.63
C ARG A 78 2.61 -34.42 -4.76
N PRO A 79 3.20 -34.32 -5.97
CA PRO A 79 2.53 -33.73 -7.13
C PRO A 79 1.47 -34.71 -7.67
N VAL A 80 0.36 -34.86 -6.95
CA VAL A 80 -0.79 -35.67 -7.37
C VAL A 80 -1.89 -34.73 -7.88
N GLY A 81 -2.23 -34.86 -9.17
CA GLY A 81 -3.34 -34.15 -9.82
C GLY A 81 -2.92 -33.12 -10.86
N SER A 82 -3.92 -32.51 -11.51
CA SER A 82 -3.66 -31.52 -12.57
C SER A 82 -3.12 -30.20 -11.97
N PRO A 83 -2.05 -29.61 -12.55
CA PRO A 83 -1.49 -28.33 -12.09
C PRO A 83 -2.50 -27.17 -12.06
N LYS A 84 -3.51 -27.19 -12.94
CA LYS A 84 -4.55 -26.16 -13.02
C LYS A 84 -5.51 -26.19 -11.83
N LEU A 85 -5.98 -27.38 -11.43
CA LEU A 85 -6.84 -27.53 -10.24
C LEU A 85 -6.11 -27.11 -8.96
N MET A 86 -4.79 -27.33 -8.92
CA MET A 86 -3.95 -26.89 -7.82
C MET A 86 -3.83 -25.35 -7.75
N GLN A 87 -3.59 -24.68 -8.88
CA GLN A 87 -3.57 -23.21 -8.93
C GLN A 87 -4.91 -22.63 -8.49
N GLN A 88 -6.03 -23.17 -8.98
CA GLN A 88 -7.37 -22.74 -8.59
C GLN A 88 -7.62 -22.91 -7.08
N LYS A 89 -7.18 -24.03 -6.48
CA LYS A 89 -7.32 -24.24 -5.04
C LYS A 89 -6.47 -23.25 -4.23
N LEU A 90 -5.27 -22.93 -4.67
CA LEU A 90 -4.41 -21.93 -4.02
C LEU A 90 -4.98 -20.51 -4.14
N GLU A 91 -5.54 -20.17 -5.30
CA GLU A 91 -6.24 -18.90 -5.53
C GLU A 91 -7.50 -18.78 -4.65
N ALA A 92 -8.30 -19.84 -4.56
CA ALA A 92 -9.47 -19.86 -3.69
C ALA A 92 -9.11 -19.61 -2.22
N MET A 93 -8.08 -20.29 -1.70
CA MET A 93 -7.60 -20.06 -0.33
C MET A 93 -7.06 -18.66 -0.11
N GLN A 94 -6.35 -18.08 -1.09
CA GLN A 94 -5.94 -16.67 -1.01
C GLN A 94 -7.15 -15.75 -0.95
N ASN A 95 -8.12 -15.93 -1.85
CA ASN A 95 -9.33 -15.10 -1.90
C ASN A 95 -10.14 -15.19 -0.59
N ASP A 96 -10.29 -16.39 -0.02
CA ASP A 96 -10.96 -16.59 1.26
C ASP A 96 -10.26 -15.81 2.38
N ALA A 97 -8.93 -15.88 2.45
CA ALA A 97 -8.13 -15.13 3.43
C ALA A 97 -8.26 -13.60 3.25
N LEU A 98 -8.30 -13.13 2.01
CA LEU A 98 -8.52 -11.71 1.70
C LEU A 98 -9.93 -11.25 2.13
N HIS A 99 -10.95 -12.06 1.87
CA HIS A 99 -12.32 -11.77 2.31
C HIS A 99 -12.45 -11.76 3.83
N GLU A 100 -11.82 -12.72 4.53
CA GLU A 100 -11.77 -12.73 5.99
C GLU A 100 -11.08 -11.47 6.54
N THR A 101 -9.94 -11.10 5.95
CA THR A 101 -9.21 -9.88 6.32
C THR A 101 -10.08 -8.64 6.12
N LEU A 102 -10.81 -8.54 5.00
CA LEU A 102 -11.78 -7.47 4.75
C LEU A 102 -12.89 -7.42 5.81
N ARG A 103 -13.41 -8.57 6.28
CA ARG A 103 -14.40 -8.60 7.37
C ARG A 103 -13.83 -8.07 8.69
N LEU A 104 -12.60 -8.45 9.02
CA LEU A 104 -11.92 -7.96 10.23
C LEU A 104 -11.74 -6.44 10.22
N THR A 105 -11.67 -5.82 9.04
CA THR A 105 -11.55 -4.35 8.96
C THR A 105 -12.76 -3.59 9.54
N ALA A 106 -13.94 -4.22 9.64
CA ALA A 106 -15.13 -3.61 10.23
C ALA A 106 -14.96 -3.31 11.73
N ALA A 107 -14.09 -4.07 12.43
CA ALA A 107 -13.78 -3.82 13.84
C ALA A 107 -13.11 -2.46 14.09
N PHE A 108 -12.58 -1.82 13.04
CA PHE A 108 -11.96 -0.49 13.14
C PHE A 108 -12.98 0.66 13.02
N ASP A 109 -14.19 0.41 12.53
CA ASP A 109 -15.19 1.44 12.24
C ASP A 109 -15.52 2.36 13.44
N PRO A 110 -15.69 1.85 14.68
CA PRO A 110 -15.94 2.70 15.84
C PRO A 110 -14.80 3.71 16.13
N TYR A 111 -13.59 3.38 15.73
CA TYR A 111 -12.39 4.18 16.01
C TYR A 111 -12.15 5.29 14.97
N TYR A 112 -12.84 5.28 13.83
CA TYR A 112 -12.68 6.31 12.79
C TYR A 112 -13.04 7.71 13.28
N ARG A 113 -14.03 7.82 14.19
CA ARG A 113 -14.42 9.10 14.80
C ARG A 113 -13.36 9.64 15.77
N TRP A 114 -12.54 8.75 16.33
CA TRP A 114 -11.43 9.11 17.21
C TRP A 114 -10.22 9.54 16.39
N ASN A 115 -9.84 8.73 15.38
CA ASN A 115 -8.70 8.97 14.52
C ASN A 115 -9.11 8.96 13.04
N TRP A 116 -9.22 10.16 12.44
CA TRP A 116 -9.55 10.28 11.02
C TRP A 116 -8.44 9.73 10.10
N MET A 117 -7.17 9.83 10.51
CA MET A 117 -6.06 9.27 9.75
C MET A 117 -6.14 7.74 9.71
N LEU A 118 -6.57 7.10 10.80
CA LEU A 118 -6.83 5.66 10.84
C LEU A 118 -7.86 5.27 9.78
N ALA A 119 -8.94 6.03 9.63
CA ALA A 119 -9.93 5.74 8.58
C ALA A 119 -9.30 5.74 7.19
N ARG A 120 -8.42 6.71 6.89
CA ARG A 120 -7.69 6.74 5.61
C ARG A 120 -6.68 5.59 5.46
N GLN A 121 -5.99 5.21 6.53
CA GLN A 121 -5.06 4.07 6.53
C GLN A 121 -5.79 2.75 6.26
N ILE A 122 -6.91 2.50 6.97
CA ILE A 122 -7.72 1.30 6.75
C ILE A 122 -8.36 1.31 5.36
N ASN A 123 -8.76 2.47 4.83
CA ASN A 123 -9.22 2.56 3.44
C ASN A 123 -8.12 2.21 2.45
N THR A 124 -6.87 2.65 2.65
CA THR A 124 -5.74 2.25 1.79
C THR A 124 -5.55 0.73 1.81
N MET A 125 -5.63 0.11 2.99
CA MET A 125 -5.51 -1.34 3.12
C MET A 125 -6.69 -2.07 2.43
N LYS A 126 -7.94 -1.64 2.68
CA LYS A 126 -9.14 -2.16 2.00
C LYS A 126 -8.98 -2.05 0.48
N MET A 127 -8.50 -0.92 -0.02
CA MET A 127 -8.24 -0.68 -1.44
C MET A 127 -7.21 -1.67 -2.01
N GLN A 128 -6.09 -1.90 -1.31
CA GLN A 128 -5.10 -2.90 -1.74
C GLN A 128 -5.68 -4.33 -1.77
N LEU A 129 -6.50 -4.70 -0.78
CA LEU A 129 -7.15 -6.02 -0.72
C LEU A 129 -8.19 -6.19 -1.83
N TYR A 130 -9.03 -5.19 -2.10
CA TYR A 130 -9.97 -5.23 -3.21
C TYR A 130 -9.26 -5.29 -4.56
N PHE A 131 -8.14 -4.57 -4.69
CA PHE A 131 -7.32 -4.65 -5.90
C PHE A 131 -6.75 -6.06 -6.11
N GLN A 132 -6.25 -6.71 -5.03
CA GLN A 132 -5.78 -8.11 -5.08
C GLN A 132 -6.90 -9.10 -5.45
N LEU A 133 -8.11 -8.86 -4.97
CA LEU A 133 -9.32 -9.61 -5.35
C LEU A 133 -9.81 -9.31 -6.78
N ARG A 134 -9.14 -8.39 -7.51
CA ARG A 134 -9.54 -7.87 -8.82
C ARG A 134 -10.92 -7.19 -8.83
N ASP A 135 -11.42 -6.77 -7.67
CA ASP A 135 -12.60 -5.92 -7.55
C ASP A 135 -12.22 -4.45 -7.78
N PHE A 136 -12.04 -4.13 -9.06
CA PHE A 136 -11.61 -2.80 -9.48
C PHE A 136 -12.66 -1.71 -9.23
N ALA A 137 -13.95 -2.05 -9.28
CA ALA A 137 -15.03 -1.11 -9.02
C ALA A 137 -14.97 -0.58 -7.57
N ARG A 138 -14.82 -1.48 -6.58
CA ARG A 138 -14.66 -1.06 -5.18
C ARG A 138 -13.32 -0.37 -4.93
N THR A 139 -12.27 -0.80 -5.62
CA THR A 139 -10.96 -0.14 -5.57
C THR A 139 -11.09 1.34 -5.97
N ASP A 140 -11.74 1.62 -7.10
CA ASP A 140 -11.89 2.97 -7.64
C ASP A 140 -12.76 3.86 -6.74
N GLN A 141 -13.80 3.29 -6.11
CA GLN A 141 -14.63 3.99 -5.12
C GLN A 141 -13.85 4.40 -3.86
N LEU A 142 -12.87 3.58 -3.44
CA LEU A 142 -12.09 3.83 -2.23
C LEU A 142 -10.88 4.74 -2.46
N LEU A 143 -10.30 4.75 -3.66
CA LEU A 143 -9.08 5.51 -3.99
C LEU A 143 -9.09 7.00 -3.54
N PRO A 144 -10.19 7.77 -3.69
CA PRO A 144 -10.23 9.16 -3.22
C PRO A 144 -10.11 9.32 -1.69
N LYS A 145 -10.48 8.29 -0.93
CA LYS A 145 -10.49 8.27 0.53
C LYS A 145 -9.23 7.66 1.15
N CYS A 146 -8.29 7.21 0.32
CA CYS A 146 -7.07 6.54 0.74
C CYS A 146 -5.94 7.53 1.09
N LEU A 147 -5.06 7.11 1.99
CA LEU A 147 -3.77 7.74 2.22
C LEU A 147 -2.72 7.08 1.31
N LEU A 148 -2.34 7.76 0.23
CA LEU A 148 -1.36 7.26 -0.75
C LEU A 148 0.03 7.78 -0.41
N MET A 149 0.82 6.94 0.26
CA MET A 149 2.17 7.26 0.73
C MET A 149 3.19 6.19 0.33
N ASP A 150 2.80 4.92 0.37
CA ASP A 150 3.61 3.79 -0.07
C ASP A 150 3.61 3.65 -1.60
N ALA A 151 4.72 3.15 -2.16
CA ALA A 151 4.86 2.98 -3.60
C ALA A 151 3.79 2.06 -4.21
N ARG A 152 3.35 1.02 -3.48
CA ARG A 152 2.33 0.10 -3.97
C ARG A 152 0.98 0.80 -4.15
N SER A 153 0.49 1.54 -3.16
CA SER A 153 -0.80 2.26 -3.29
C SER A 153 -0.76 3.33 -4.39
N ILE A 154 0.38 4.00 -4.56
CA ILE A 154 0.59 4.96 -5.63
C ILE A 154 0.61 4.27 -7.00
N ALA A 155 1.30 3.13 -7.13
CA ALA A 155 1.34 2.34 -8.35
C ALA A 155 -0.05 1.81 -8.75
N ILE A 156 -0.82 1.29 -7.78
CA ILE A 156 -2.22 0.88 -8.01
C ILE A 156 -3.01 2.05 -8.56
N LYS A 157 -2.90 3.24 -7.97
CA LYS A 157 -3.60 4.42 -8.49
C LYS A 157 -3.16 4.79 -9.91
N LEU A 158 -1.86 4.74 -10.23
CA LEU A 158 -1.38 4.98 -11.60
C LEU A 158 -2.01 4.00 -12.59
N VAL A 159 -2.07 2.72 -12.24
CA VAL A 159 -2.70 1.67 -13.06
C VAL A 159 -4.18 1.94 -13.26
N ARG A 160 -4.90 2.28 -12.18
CA ARG A 160 -6.34 2.59 -12.27
C ARG A 160 -6.62 3.83 -13.11
N MET A 161 -5.81 4.89 -12.95
CA MET A 161 -5.89 6.08 -13.81
C MET A 161 -5.60 5.76 -15.27
N TYR A 162 -4.65 4.88 -15.55
CA TYR A 162 -4.36 4.43 -16.92
C TYR A 162 -5.53 3.64 -17.53
N ARG A 163 -6.07 2.66 -16.78
CA ARG A 163 -7.20 1.83 -17.25
C ARG A 163 -8.49 2.62 -17.43
N ASN A 164 -8.68 3.69 -16.67
CA ASN A 164 -9.85 4.57 -16.75
C ASN A 164 -9.61 5.79 -17.65
N GLU A 165 -8.48 5.84 -18.38
CA GLU A 165 -8.11 6.94 -19.29
C GLU A 165 -8.17 8.35 -18.64
N ASP A 166 -7.82 8.43 -17.34
CA ASP A 166 -7.91 9.69 -16.60
C ASP A 166 -6.86 10.70 -17.11
N PRO A 167 -7.28 11.88 -17.61
CA PRO A 167 -6.37 12.89 -18.15
C PRO A 167 -5.41 13.46 -17.09
N LYS A 168 -5.69 13.27 -15.79
CA LYS A 168 -4.86 13.77 -14.69
C LYS A 168 -3.67 12.85 -14.38
N LEU A 169 -3.47 11.75 -15.10
CA LEU A 169 -2.40 10.78 -14.84
C LEU A 169 -1.01 11.45 -14.78
N ASP A 170 -0.69 12.29 -15.76
CA ASP A 170 0.63 12.95 -15.85
C ASP A 170 0.84 13.94 -14.69
N SER A 171 -0.21 14.66 -14.32
CA SER A 171 -0.19 15.58 -13.17
C SER A 171 -0.01 14.82 -11.87
N PHE A 172 -0.68 13.67 -11.72
CA PHE A 172 -0.56 12.82 -10.54
C PHE A 172 0.86 12.27 -10.39
N TYR A 173 1.46 11.74 -11.47
CA TYR A 173 2.85 11.27 -11.46
C TYR A 173 3.82 12.38 -11.03
N ARG A 174 3.72 13.56 -11.66
CA ARG A 174 4.58 14.72 -11.35
C ARG A 174 4.48 15.16 -9.89
N LYS A 175 3.27 15.11 -9.30
CA LYS A 175 3.02 15.57 -7.93
C LYS A 175 3.47 14.55 -6.87
N LYS A 176 3.28 13.25 -7.13
CA LYS A 176 3.43 12.21 -6.11
C LYS A 176 4.63 11.29 -6.28
N CYS A 177 5.05 11.03 -7.53
CA CYS A 177 6.07 10.01 -7.81
C CYS A 177 7.44 10.64 -8.11
N ARG A 178 7.45 11.81 -8.73
CA ARG A 178 8.66 12.50 -9.25
C ARG A 178 9.82 12.63 -8.26
N ARG A 179 9.53 12.83 -6.97
CA ARG A 179 10.53 13.03 -5.90
C ARG A 179 10.73 11.81 -4.99
N ALA A 180 10.12 10.68 -5.32
CA ALA A 180 10.37 9.44 -4.60
C ALA A 180 11.83 9.01 -4.82
N LYS A 181 12.45 8.44 -3.79
CA LYS A 181 13.86 8.06 -3.76
C LYS A 181 14.03 6.55 -3.62
N GLY A 182 15.19 6.04 -4.00
CA GLY A 182 15.53 4.63 -3.87
C GLY A 182 14.62 3.70 -4.68
N GLU A 183 14.45 2.49 -4.18
CA GLU A 183 13.69 1.40 -4.82
C GLU A 183 12.25 1.80 -5.17
N ASP A 184 11.58 2.50 -4.26
CA ASP A 184 10.20 2.98 -4.45
C ASP A 184 10.09 3.98 -5.60
N GLY A 185 11.06 4.89 -5.71
CA GLY A 185 11.13 5.86 -6.81
C GLY A 185 11.39 5.20 -8.16
N ALA A 186 12.33 4.25 -8.19
CA ALA A 186 12.61 3.46 -9.38
C ALA A 186 11.37 2.66 -9.85
N PHE A 187 10.69 1.98 -8.93
CA PHE A 187 9.49 1.22 -9.24
C PHE A 187 8.39 2.10 -9.83
N LEU A 188 8.07 3.23 -9.17
CA LEU A 188 7.04 4.15 -9.64
C LEU A 188 7.35 4.76 -11.03
N ALA A 189 8.61 5.12 -11.26
CA ALA A 189 9.06 5.64 -12.55
C ALA A 189 8.96 4.59 -13.66
N CYS A 190 9.36 3.35 -13.37
CA CYS A 190 9.26 2.23 -14.30
C CYS A 190 7.80 1.84 -14.61
N VAL A 191 6.90 1.91 -13.63
CA VAL A 191 5.45 1.71 -13.85
C VAL A 191 4.89 2.78 -14.77
N TYR A 192 5.21 4.05 -14.51
CA TYR A 192 4.77 5.17 -15.35
C TYR A 192 5.36 5.12 -16.76
N ALA A 193 6.65 4.78 -16.90
CA ALA A 193 7.29 4.61 -18.19
C ALA A 193 6.62 3.50 -19.02
N TRP A 194 6.29 2.37 -18.41
CA TRP A 194 5.52 1.31 -19.08
C TRP A 194 4.17 1.81 -19.58
N ILE A 195 3.43 2.55 -18.75
CA ILE A 195 2.14 3.15 -19.14
C ILE A 195 2.32 4.05 -20.36
N LYS A 196 3.38 4.88 -20.39
CA LYS A 196 3.64 5.79 -21.50
C LYS A 196 4.07 5.10 -22.79
N LEU A 197 4.81 4.00 -22.69
CA LEU A 197 5.09 3.15 -23.87
C LEU A 197 3.81 2.53 -24.44
N ARG A 198 2.81 2.20 -23.62
CA ARG A 198 1.51 1.72 -24.11
C ARG A 198 0.62 2.82 -24.69
N GLN A 199 0.85 4.06 -24.30
CA GLN A 199 0.20 5.25 -24.86
C GLN A 199 0.96 5.84 -26.06
N ASP A 200 1.96 5.13 -26.58
CA ASP A 200 2.82 5.57 -27.70
C ASP A 200 3.54 6.91 -27.46
N ASP A 201 3.90 7.19 -26.20
CA ASP A 201 4.63 8.39 -25.78
C ASP A 201 6.01 8.01 -25.18
N PRO A 202 6.97 7.56 -26.01
CA PRO A 202 8.29 7.15 -25.54
C PRO A 202 9.10 8.33 -24.96
N ALA A 203 8.84 9.55 -25.42
CA ALA A 203 9.52 10.75 -24.92
C ALA A 203 9.23 10.97 -23.43
N LYS A 204 7.98 10.89 -22.99
CA LYS A 204 7.64 10.99 -21.56
C LYS A 204 8.14 9.79 -20.76
N ALA A 205 8.18 8.60 -21.35
CA ALA A 205 8.77 7.42 -20.69
C ALA A 205 10.25 7.66 -20.37
N ILE A 206 11.04 8.07 -21.35
CA ILE A 206 12.48 8.36 -21.17
C ILE A 206 12.68 9.49 -20.14
N ALA A 207 11.92 10.58 -20.25
CA ALA A 207 12.03 11.71 -19.33
C ALA A 207 11.79 11.30 -17.86
N ALA A 208 10.81 10.42 -17.62
CA ALA A 208 10.54 9.89 -16.29
C ALA A 208 11.71 9.05 -15.74
N LEU A 209 12.33 8.21 -16.56
CA LEU A 209 13.47 7.39 -16.14
C LEU A 209 14.73 8.25 -15.89
N VAL A 210 15.00 9.24 -16.74
CA VAL A 210 16.12 10.20 -16.56
C VAL A 210 16.01 10.90 -15.21
N GLU A 211 14.81 11.34 -14.85
CA GLU A 211 14.59 12.02 -13.58
C GLU A 211 14.73 11.07 -12.39
N ALA A 212 14.20 9.85 -12.49
CA ALA A 212 14.31 8.85 -11.43
C ALA A 212 15.76 8.43 -11.15
N LYS A 213 16.62 8.37 -12.19
CA LYS A 213 18.05 8.06 -12.05
C LYS A 213 18.81 9.06 -11.18
N LYS A 214 18.31 10.28 -11.01
CA LYS A 214 18.92 11.27 -10.10
C LYS A 214 18.72 10.90 -8.62
N ASN A 215 17.72 10.07 -8.32
CA ASN A 215 17.26 9.75 -6.98
C ASN A 215 17.33 8.25 -6.65
N SER A 216 17.74 7.41 -7.60
CA SER A 216 17.87 5.96 -7.46
C SER A 216 18.88 5.41 -8.47
N ASP A 217 19.67 4.45 -8.01
CA ASP A 217 20.66 3.65 -8.72
C ASP A 217 20.15 2.23 -9.02
N ASN A 218 18.85 2.00 -8.92
CA ASN A 218 18.26 0.67 -9.10
C ASN A 218 18.65 0.08 -10.48
N PRO A 219 19.19 -1.16 -10.53
CA PRO A 219 19.66 -1.77 -11.78
C PRO A 219 18.57 -1.91 -12.85
N ALA A 220 17.33 -2.21 -12.46
CA ALA A 220 16.22 -2.36 -13.39
C ALA A 220 15.84 -1.02 -14.04
N LEU A 221 15.86 0.07 -13.26
CA LEU A 221 15.66 1.42 -13.76
C LEU A 221 16.73 1.81 -14.78
N ILE A 222 18.00 1.56 -14.46
CA ILE A 222 19.13 1.89 -15.34
C ILE A 222 19.04 1.10 -16.65
N ALA A 223 18.82 -0.21 -16.58
CA ALA A 223 18.68 -1.06 -17.75
C ALA A 223 17.50 -0.64 -18.64
N ASN A 224 16.35 -0.32 -18.04
CA ASN A 224 15.19 0.18 -18.78
C ASN A 224 15.47 1.52 -19.46
N TYR A 225 16.16 2.43 -18.79
CA TYR A 225 16.57 3.69 -19.39
C TYR A 225 17.49 3.46 -20.60
N GLU A 226 18.53 2.64 -20.46
CA GLU A 226 19.48 2.34 -21.54
C GLU A 226 18.79 1.70 -22.75
N ASN A 227 17.84 0.79 -22.51
CA ASN A 227 17.05 0.19 -23.57
C ASN A 227 16.23 1.25 -24.33
N LEU A 228 15.56 2.17 -23.63
CA LEU A 228 14.76 3.21 -24.29
C LEU A 228 15.62 4.26 -24.98
N ALA A 229 16.73 4.69 -24.36
CA ALA A 229 17.67 5.65 -24.94
C ALA A 229 18.33 5.13 -26.23
N ASN A 230 18.57 3.81 -26.31
CA ASN A 230 19.13 3.16 -27.50
C ASN A 230 18.07 2.74 -28.53
N ASN A 231 16.84 3.27 -28.44
CA ASN A 231 15.72 2.95 -29.32
C ASN A 231 15.38 1.44 -29.36
N ARG A 232 15.47 0.75 -28.21
CA ARG A 232 15.15 -0.67 -28.02
C ARG A 232 13.93 -0.86 -27.11
N PRO A 233 12.73 -0.31 -27.44
CA PRO A 233 11.55 -0.41 -26.57
C PRO A 233 11.08 -1.86 -26.33
N LYS A 234 11.38 -2.78 -27.25
CA LYS A 234 11.07 -4.22 -27.09
C LYS A 234 11.82 -4.89 -25.93
N HIS A 235 12.93 -4.30 -25.47
CA HIS A 235 13.75 -4.82 -24.36
C HIS A 235 13.37 -4.19 -23.01
N PHE A 236 12.47 -3.21 -23.00
CA PHE A 236 11.93 -2.66 -21.75
C PHE A 236 11.20 -3.75 -20.97
N SER A 237 11.59 -3.94 -19.70
CA SER A 237 11.00 -4.98 -18.86
C SER A 237 11.04 -4.58 -17.39
N ASN A 238 9.89 -4.68 -16.73
CA ASN A 238 9.76 -4.47 -15.29
C ASN A 238 9.82 -5.79 -14.50
N ALA A 239 10.18 -6.91 -15.15
CA ALA A 239 10.24 -8.22 -14.51
C ALA A 239 11.20 -8.29 -13.31
N ALA A 240 12.24 -7.43 -13.29
CA ALA A 240 13.19 -7.35 -12.18
C ALA A 240 12.54 -6.86 -10.86
N PHE A 241 11.39 -6.19 -10.92
CA PHE A 241 10.61 -5.82 -9.72
C PHE A 241 9.74 -6.97 -9.19
N GLY A 242 9.74 -8.13 -9.86
CA GLY A 242 9.11 -9.37 -9.40
C GLY A 242 7.62 -9.21 -9.08
N ASP A 243 7.21 -9.75 -7.94
CA ASP A 243 5.82 -9.79 -7.50
C ASP A 243 5.19 -8.40 -7.39
N ASN A 244 5.95 -7.36 -7.07
CA ASN A 244 5.41 -5.99 -7.01
C ASN A 244 4.93 -5.51 -8.39
N TRP A 245 5.60 -5.91 -9.47
CA TRP A 245 5.17 -5.60 -10.83
C TRP A 245 3.96 -6.45 -11.24
N TYR A 246 4.04 -7.76 -11.03
CA TYR A 246 2.97 -8.67 -11.47
C TYR A 246 1.68 -8.52 -10.66
N ALA A 247 1.78 -8.08 -9.40
CA ALA A 247 0.62 -7.72 -8.58
C ALA A 247 -0.19 -6.55 -9.14
N LEU A 248 0.34 -5.76 -10.09
CA LEU A 248 -0.38 -4.67 -10.74
C LEU A 248 -1.32 -5.13 -11.87
N TYR A 249 -1.29 -6.41 -12.25
CA TYR A 249 -2.10 -6.98 -13.35
C TYR A 249 -1.94 -6.23 -14.68
N LEU A 250 -0.77 -5.62 -14.90
CA LEU A 250 -0.39 -5.01 -16.18
C LEU A 250 0.20 -6.06 -17.14
N GLU A 251 0.93 -7.02 -16.59
CA GLU A 251 1.56 -8.12 -17.31
C GLU A 251 1.51 -9.39 -16.46
N GLU A 252 1.57 -10.55 -17.11
CA GLU A 252 1.68 -11.84 -16.45
C GLU A 252 3.16 -12.29 -16.37
N PRO A 253 3.54 -13.00 -15.30
CA PRO A 253 4.89 -13.55 -15.20
C PRO A 253 5.12 -14.55 -16.33
N LYS A 254 6.18 -14.32 -17.12
CA LYS A 254 6.62 -15.28 -18.12
C LYS A 254 7.21 -16.49 -17.40
N VAL A 255 6.41 -17.52 -17.16
CA VAL A 255 6.87 -18.78 -16.58
C VAL A 255 7.88 -19.39 -17.54
N ARG A 256 9.17 -19.23 -17.24
CA ARG A 256 10.21 -20.00 -17.93
C ARG A 256 10.14 -21.41 -17.36
N PRO A 257 9.80 -22.45 -18.14
CA PRO A 257 9.90 -23.81 -17.65
C PRO A 257 11.34 -24.04 -17.23
N GLN A 258 11.54 -24.32 -15.94
CA GLN A 258 12.85 -24.70 -15.42
C GLN A 258 13.23 -25.96 -16.19
N LYS A 259 14.26 -25.88 -17.05
CA LYS A 259 14.86 -27.09 -17.63
C LYS A 259 15.37 -27.89 -16.45
N VAL A 260 14.63 -28.92 -16.05
CA VAL A 260 15.13 -29.96 -15.15
C VAL A 260 16.32 -30.53 -15.88
N GLN A 261 17.53 -30.11 -15.52
CA GLN A 261 18.75 -30.81 -15.89
C GLN A 261 18.64 -32.17 -15.22
N GLN A 262 18.10 -33.15 -15.95
CA GLN A 262 18.32 -34.56 -15.65
C GLN A 262 19.83 -34.75 -15.62
N ARG A 263 20.41 -34.73 -14.42
CA ARG A 263 21.68 -35.38 -14.19
C ARG A 263 21.41 -36.87 -14.35
N MET A 264 21.65 -37.40 -15.55
CA MET A 264 21.91 -38.82 -15.71
C MET A 264 23.19 -39.12 -14.90
N TYR A 265 23.05 -39.97 -13.89
CA TYR A 265 24.13 -40.80 -13.39
C TYR A 265 23.87 -42.21 -13.89
#